data_AF-A0A233W2M8-F1
#
_entry.id   AF-A0A233W2M8-F1
#
_cell.length_a   1.000
_cell.length_b   1.000
_cell.length_c   1.000
_cell.angle_alpha   90.00
_cell.angle_beta   90.00
_cell.angle_gamma   90.00
#
_symmetry.space_group_name_H-M   'P 1'
#
loop_
_entity.id
_entity.type
_entity.pdbx_description
1 polymer ?
#
loop_
_entity_poly.entity_id
_entity_poly.type
_entity_poly.pdbx_seq_one_letter_code
_entity_poly.pdbx_strand_id
1 'polypeptide(L)' 'MKITKYTDKKGYTLYEFNAYIGKDPLTGKEIRTNRQGFKSKKEAELTYVSLKIGL' A
#
# COMPACT_ATOMS: atom_id res chain seq x y z
N MET A 1 -3.07 -6.56 -6.86
CA MET A 1 -2.95 -5.28 -6.12
C MET A 1 -4.35 -4.71 -5.92
N LYS A 2 -4.71 -4.31 -4.69
CA LYS A 2 -5.97 -3.59 -4.44
C LYS A 2 -5.63 -2.23 -3.85
N ILE A 3 -6.01 -1.17 -4.56
CA ILE A 3 -5.95 0.21 -4.08
C ILE A 3 -7.37 0.62 -3.73
N THR A 4 -7.56 1.06 -2.49
CA THR A 4 -8.86 1.48 -1.96
C THR A 4 -8.87 2.99 -1.78
N LYS A 5 -9.98 3.64 -2.11
CA LYS A 5 -10.21 5.05 -1.77
C LYS A 5 -10.83 5.17 -0.38
N TYR A 6 -10.44 6.18 0.38
CA TYR A 6 -11.04 6.49 1.67
C TYR A 6 -11.12 8.01 1.86
N THR A 7 -11.98 8.44 2.77
CA THR A 7 -12.08 9.85 3.16
C THR A 7 -11.39 10.02 4.51
N ASP A 8 -10.46 10.97 4.60
CA ASP A 8 -9.80 11.27 5.86
C ASP A 8 -10.71 12.08 6.81
N LYS A 9 -10.24 12.31 8.04
CA LYS A 9 -11.00 13.09 9.04
C LYS A 9 -11.25 14.55 8.61
N LYS A 10 -10.51 15.06 7.63
CA LYS A 10 -10.63 16.42 7.11
C LYS A 10 -11.49 16.49 5.83
N GLY A 11 -12.02 15.35 5.35
CA GLY A 11 -12.87 15.28 4.16
C GLY A 11 -12.10 15.07 2.85
N TYR A 12 -10.79 14.90 2.87
CA TYR A 12 -10.01 14.64 1.66
C TYR A 12 -10.21 13.20 1.19
N THR A 13 -10.44 13.04 -0.11
CA THR A 13 -10.38 11.72 -0.76
C THR A 13 -8.92 11.34 -0.95
N LEU A 14 -8.51 10.25 -0.31
CA LEU A 14 -7.17 9.70 -0.37
C LEU A 14 -7.24 8.24 -0.80
N TYR A 15 -6.08 7.67 -1.12
CA TYR A 15 -5.93 6.28 -1.55
C TYR A 15 -4.95 5.55 -0.63
N GLU A 16 -5.18 4.24 -0.48
CA GLU A 16 -4.35 3.34 0.30
C GLU A 16 -4.19 1.98 -0.39
N PHE A 17 -3.16 1.24 0.00
CA PHE A 17 -3.00 -0.16 -0.37
C PHE A 17 -2.32 -0.97 0.72
N ASN A 18 -2.57 -2.28 0.68
CA ASN A 18 -1.83 -3.27 1.44
C ASN A 18 -1.10 -4.21 0.47
N ALA A 19 0.23 -4.26 0.59
CA ALA A 19 1.10 -5.06 -0.27
C ALA A 19 1.71 -6.23 0.52
N TYR A 20 1.52 -7.45 0.02
CA TYR A 20 2.26 -8.62 0.48
C TYR A 20 3.71 -8.53 0.00
N ILE A 21 4.68 -8.70 0.89
CA ILE A 21 6.13 -8.62 0.59
C ILE A 21 6.79 -9.99 0.66
N GLY A 22 6.31 -10.90 1.51
CA GLY A 22 6.87 -12.24 1.64
C GLY A 22 6.34 -12.97 2.86
N LYS A 23 7.05 -14.03 3.28
CA LYS A 23 6.81 -14.72 4.55
C LYS A 23 8.05 -14.62 5.42
N ASP A 24 7.83 -14.49 6.72
CA ASP A 24 8.87 -14.64 7.73
C ASP A 24 9.40 -16.08 7.68
N PRO A 25 10.70 -16.30 7.47
CA PRO A 25 11.27 -17.63 7.33
C PRO A 25 11.28 -18.45 8.64
N LEU A 26 11.20 -17.79 9.80
CA LEU A 26 11.21 -18.44 11.12
C LEU A 26 9.79 -18.78 11.57
N THR A 27 8.84 -17.87 11.35
CA THR A 27 7.47 -18.02 11.87
C THR A 27 6.44 -18.41 10.82
N GLY A 28 6.77 -18.33 9.53
CA GLY A 28 5.87 -18.61 8.41
C GLY A 28 4.78 -17.54 8.19
N LYS A 29 4.74 -16.49 9.01
CA LYS A 29 3.74 -15.43 8.96
C LYS A 29 3.93 -14.55 7.72
N GLU A 30 2.83 -14.07 7.14
CA GLU A 30 2.89 -13.13 6.02
C GLU A 30 3.45 -11.78 6.46
N ILE A 31 4.43 -11.28 5.72
CA ILE A 31 4.94 -9.92 5.84
C ILE A 31 4.22 -9.06 4.83
N ARG A 32 3.52 -8.04 5.33
CA ARG A 32 2.73 -7.11 4.53
C ARG A 32 3.09 -5.68 4.92
N THR A 33 3.01 -4.76 3.97
CA THR A 33 3.18 -3.34 4.21
C THR A 33 1.93 -2.59 3.79
N ASN A 34 1.42 -1.76 4.69
CA ASN A 34 0.35 -0.82 4.39
C ASN A 34 0.97 0.55 4.05
N ARG A 35 0.50 1.17 2.97
CA ARG A 35 0.76 2.56 2.62
C ARG A 35 -0.57 3.26 2.34
N GLN A 36 -0.72 4.46 2.87
CA GLN A 36 -1.94 5.27 2.78
C GLN A 36 -1.59 6.75 2.65
N GLY A 37 -2.59 7.59 2.40
CA GLY A 37 -2.45 9.04 2.31
C GLY A 37 -2.14 9.57 0.92
N PHE A 38 -2.24 8.73 -0.12
CA PHE A 38 -1.99 9.16 -1.50
C PHE A 38 -3.11 10.07 -1.98
N LYS A 39 -2.77 11.18 -2.63
CA LYS A 39 -3.75 12.14 -3.15
C LYS A 39 -4.40 11.67 -4.45
N SER A 40 -3.77 10.71 -5.13
CA SER A 40 -4.29 10.12 -6.36
C SER A 40 -4.08 8.61 -6.40
N LYS A 41 -4.93 7.92 -7.16
CA LYS A 41 -4.74 6.49 -7.44
C LYS A 41 -3.39 6.22 -8.12
N LYS A 42 -2.95 7.11 -9.01
CA LYS A 42 -1.70 6.98 -9.76
C LYS A 42 -0.47 6.99 -8.83
N GLU A 43 -0.48 7.86 -7.83
CA GLU A 43 0.59 7.95 -6.82
C GLU A 43 0.68 6.66 -6.00
N ALA A 44 -0.47 6.10 -5.61
CA ALA A 44 -0.54 4.80 -4.93
C ALA A 44 -0.01 3.66 -5.82
N GLU A 45 -0.35 3.66 -7.11
CA GLU A 45 0.14 2.66 -8.09
C GLU A 45 1.67 2.73 -8.25
N LEU A 46 2.23 3.92 -8.45
CA LEU A 46 3.67 4.10 -8.59
C LEU A 46 4.42 3.63 -7.35
N THR A 47 3.93 4.00 -6.16
CA THR A 47 4.55 3.58 -4.89
C THR A 47 4.47 2.07 -4.70
N TYR A 48 3.38 1.42 -5.10
CA TYR A 48 3.27 -0.03 -5.07
C TYR A 48 4.30 -0.70 -5.99
N VAL A 49 4.50 -0.15 -7.20
CA VAL A 49 5.48 -0.65 -8.16
C VAL A 49 6.90 -0.50 -7.61
N SER A 50 7.26 0.66 -7.07
CA SER A 50 8.55 0.89 -6.41
C SER A 50 8.81 -0.12 -5.29
N LEU A 51 7.82 -0.32 -4.41
CA LEU A 51 7.90 -1.28 -3.30
C LEU A 51 8.12 -2.72 -3.79
N LYS A 52 7.57 -3.08 -4.95
CA LYS A 52 7.68 -4.43 -5.52
C LYS A 52 9.00 -4.67 -6.25
N ILE A 53 9.53 -3.64 -6.90
CA ILE A 53 10.80 -3.72 -7.63
C ILE A 53 11.99 -3.56 -6.66
N GLY A 54 11.77 -2.97 -5.47
CA GLY A 54 12.84 -2.68 -4.51
C GLY A 54 13.62 -1.39 -4.85
N LEU A 55 13.00 -0.49 -5.61
CA LEU A 55 13.50 0.84 -5.98
C LEU A 55 13.02 1.91 -5.00
#